data_AF-A0A356T0P1-F1
#
_entry.id   AF-A0A356T0P1-F1
#
_cell.length_a   1.000
_cell.length_b   1.000
_cell.length_c   1.000
_cell.angle_alpha   90.00
_cell.angle_beta   90.00
_cell.angle_gamma   90.00
#
_symmetry.space_group_name_H-M   'P 1'
#
loop_
_entity.id
_entity.type
_entity.pdbx_description
1 polymer ?
#
loop_
_entity_poly.entity_id
_entity_poly.type
_entity_poly.pdbx_seq_one_letter_code
_entity_poly.pdbx_strand_id
1 'polypeptide(L)'
;GAATQDIDGDLGQRVVGAHAPEWWLLRVREEPGREEEAREAPPKPRRAKKKPENQLELIPSPEPAPVQRAVPEPAEPDLSKHALAASKLFGSLAKTKTAQAEVLRAVDFLHARGGTASAEAFAAAMGELAFRVRGLVSKLQSVLNVDGYQVLWFDQAGKQVKLDVGKLEQQFEVKL
;
A
#
# COMPACT_ATOMS: atom_id res chain seq x y z
N GLY A 1 -42.05 16.65 49.08
CA GLY A 1 -42.57 16.45 47.72
C GLY A 1 -41.43 16.64 46.76
N ALA A 2 -41.08 15.61 46.01
CA ALA A 2 -39.97 15.61 45.06
C ALA A 2 -40.31 16.48 43.84
N ALA A 3 -39.37 17.34 43.43
CA ALA A 3 -39.40 18.03 42.16
C ALA A 3 -38.38 17.33 41.24
N THR A 4 -38.85 16.38 40.44
CA THR A 4 -38.07 15.82 39.33
C THR A 4 -38.29 16.76 38.15
N GLN A 5 -37.30 17.59 37.82
CA GLN A 5 -37.31 18.36 36.59
C GLN A 5 -36.97 17.43 35.42
N ASP A 6 -37.91 17.38 34.49
CA ASP A 6 -37.89 16.64 33.23
C ASP A 6 -36.78 17.21 32.33
N ILE A 7 -35.74 16.41 32.10
CA ILE A 7 -34.61 16.70 31.20
C ILE A 7 -34.83 15.96 29.88
N ASP A 8 -35.97 16.18 29.23
CA ASP A 8 -36.26 15.54 27.94
C ASP A 8 -36.78 16.59 26.95
N GLY A 9 -35.87 17.45 26.47
CA GLY A 9 -36.29 18.55 25.60
C GLY A 9 -35.18 19.38 24.95
N ASP A 10 -33.94 18.89 24.85
CA ASP A 10 -32.91 19.63 24.13
C ASP A 10 -33.13 19.50 22.61
N LEU A 11 -33.78 20.51 22.02
CA LEU A 11 -34.08 20.60 20.59
C LEU A 11 -32.82 20.52 19.71
N GLY A 12 -31.63 20.73 20.27
CA GLY A 12 -30.34 20.66 19.59
C GLY A 12 -29.85 19.23 19.31
N GLN A 13 -30.43 18.21 19.96
CA GLN A 13 -30.01 16.82 19.84
C GLN A 13 -31.00 15.91 19.10
N ARG A 14 -32.00 16.48 18.42
CA ARG A 14 -32.90 15.66 17.60
C ARG A 14 -32.15 15.05 16.42
N VAL A 15 -32.19 13.73 16.34
CA VAL A 15 -31.76 12.98 15.16
C VAL A 15 -32.72 13.30 14.02
N VAL A 16 -32.24 14.07 13.04
CA VAL A 16 -32.95 14.30 11.78
C VAL A 16 -32.52 13.21 10.81
N GLY A 17 -33.48 12.65 10.05
CA GLY A 17 -33.18 11.67 9.00
C GLY A 17 -32.22 12.25 7.97
N ALA A 18 -31.11 11.58 7.72
CA ALA A 18 -30.14 12.00 6.70
C ALA A 18 -30.75 11.79 5.30
N HIS A 19 -30.85 12.86 4.52
CA HIS A 19 -31.17 12.77 3.10
C HIS A 19 -29.91 12.34 2.33
N ALA A 20 -30.01 11.29 1.52
CA ALA A 20 -28.91 10.88 0.65
C ALA A 20 -28.61 12.00 -0.35
N PRO A 21 -27.38 12.51 -0.43
CA PRO A 21 -27.06 13.55 -1.40
C PRO A 21 -27.16 12.99 -2.83
N GLU A 22 -27.54 13.82 -3.78
CA GLU A 22 -27.80 13.43 -5.18
C GLU A 22 -26.61 12.71 -5.85
N TRP A 23 -25.37 12.94 -5.40
CA TRP A 23 -24.21 12.22 -5.93
C TRP A 23 -24.19 10.73 -5.56
N TRP A 24 -24.95 10.31 -4.54
CA TRP A 24 -25.14 8.90 -4.17
C TRP A 24 -26.21 8.22 -5.02
N LEU A 25 -27.06 9.00 -5.69
CA LEU A 25 -28.07 8.51 -6.61
C LEU A 25 -27.43 8.41 -7.99
N LEU A 26 -26.90 7.22 -8.31
CA LEU A 26 -26.34 6.94 -9.63
C LEU A 26 -27.48 7.03 -10.67
N ARG A 27 -27.56 8.16 -11.37
CA ARG A 27 -28.55 8.34 -12.44
C ARG A 27 -28.16 7.48 -13.63
N VAL A 28 -28.73 6.28 -13.70
CA VAL A 28 -28.67 5.44 -14.88
C VAL A 28 -29.50 6.14 -15.96
N ARG A 29 -28.82 6.62 -17.00
CA ARG A 29 -29.47 7.12 -18.21
C ARG A 29 -30.04 5.90 -18.93
N GLU A 30 -31.36 5.71 -18.86
CA GLU A 30 -32.06 4.78 -19.75
C GLU A 30 -31.95 5.32 -21.17
N GLU A 31 -31.09 4.70 -21.98
CA GLU A 31 -31.12 4.87 -23.44
C GLU A 31 -32.35 4.11 -23.97
N PRO A 32 -33.29 4.77 -24.65
CA PRO A 32 -34.48 4.11 -25.18
C PRO A 32 -34.07 3.32 -26.42
N GLY A 33 -33.88 2.01 -26.27
CA GLY A 33 -33.40 1.24 -27.43
C GLY A 33 -33.15 -0.25 -27.22
N ARG A 34 -34.02 -0.97 -26.51
CA ARG A 34 -34.22 -2.41 -26.77
C ARG A 34 -35.51 -2.89 -26.12
N GLU A 35 -36.62 -2.59 -26.79
CA GLU A 35 -37.84 -3.36 -26.63
C GLU A 35 -37.57 -4.76 -27.20
N GLU A 36 -37.50 -5.77 -26.33
CA GLU A 36 -37.48 -7.17 -26.73
C GLU A 36 -38.54 -7.88 -25.90
N GLU A 37 -39.66 -8.11 -26.57
CA GLU A 37 -40.89 -8.73 -26.09
C GLU A 37 -40.63 -9.99 -25.27
N ALA A 38 -41.15 -9.96 -24.04
CA ALA A 38 -41.34 -11.13 -23.22
C ALA A 38 -42.34 -12.08 -23.89
N ARG A 39 -41.84 -13.12 -24.55
CA ARG A 39 -42.60 -14.36 -24.75
C ARG A 39 -42.43 -15.26 -23.53
N GLU A 40 -43.48 -15.35 -22.73
CA GLU A 40 -43.64 -16.35 -21.67
C GLU A 40 -43.50 -17.77 -22.23
N ALA A 41 -42.72 -18.61 -21.54
CA ALA A 41 -42.73 -20.06 -21.69
C ALA A 41 -42.82 -20.73 -20.30
N PRO A 42 -43.54 -21.85 -20.16
CA PRO A 42 -44.01 -22.38 -18.87
C PRO A 42 -42.91 -23.05 -18.03
N PRO A 43 -43.13 -23.22 -16.70
CA PRO A 43 -42.07 -23.59 -15.76
C PRO A 43 -41.69 -25.08 -15.84
N LYS A 44 -40.39 -25.37 -15.97
CA LYS A 44 -39.81 -26.71 -15.83
C LYS A 44 -39.30 -26.97 -14.40
N PRO A 45 -39.32 -28.23 -13.93
CA PRO A 45 -39.21 -28.58 -12.51
C PRO A 45 -37.81 -28.35 -11.92
N ARG A 46 -37.80 -27.93 -10.65
CA ARG A 46 -36.61 -27.58 -9.86
C ARG A 46 -35.69 -28.80 -9.70
N ARG A 47 -34.48 -28.73 -10.27
CA ARG A 47 -33.37 -29.64 -9.92
C ARG A 47 -32.47 -29.01 -8.85
N ALA A 48 -31.98 -29.90 -7.98
CA ALA A 48 -31.33 -29.62 -6.71
C ALA A 48 -30.16 -28.64 -6.80
N LYS A 49 -30.00 -27.86 -5.71
CA LYS A 49 -28.95 -26.86 -5.51
C LYS A 49 -27.56 -27.50 -5.62
N LYS A 50 -26.84 -27.20 -6.70
CA LYS A 50 -25.37 -27.29 -6.71
C LYS A 50 -24.81 -25.98 -6.16
N LYS A 51 -23.85 -26.12 -5.25
CA LYS A 51 -23.09 -25.03 -4.63
C LYS A 51 -22.41 -24.22 -5.75
N PRO A 52 -22.57 -22.89 -5.83
CA PRO A 52 -21.86 -22.11 -6.82
C PRO A 52 -20.40 -21.93 -6.36
N GLU A 53 -19.51 -22.79 -6.85
CA GLU A 53 -18.13 -22.36 -7.15
C GLU A 53 -18.24 -21.47 -8.38
N ASN A 54 -18.45 -20.17 -8.16
CA ASN A 54 -18.24 -19.10 -9.12
C ASN A 54 -18.34 -17.78 -8.37
N GLN A 55 -17.40 -17.57 -7.44
CA GLN A 55 -17.05 -16.21 -7.03
C GLN A 55 -16.30 -15.56 -8.21
N LEU A 56 -17.06 -14.86 -9.05
CA LEU A 56 -16.62 -13.70 -9.85
C LEU A 56 -15.19 -13.79 -10.41
N GLU A 57 -15.00 -14.45 -11.55
CA GLU A 57 -13.85 -14.16 -12.42
C GLU A 57 -14.07 -12.77 -13.05
N LEU A 58 -13.66 -11.71 -12.36
CA LEU A 58 -13.78 -10.32 -12.83
C LEU A 58 -12.45 -9.71 -13.29
N ILE A 59 -11.41 -10.51 -13.45
CA ILE A 59 -10.14 -10.06 -14.01
C ILE A 59 -9.65 -11.18 -14.94
N PRO A 60 -9.40 -10.94 -16.24
CA PRO A 60 -8.57 -11.86 -17.00
C PRO A 60 -7.21 -11.87 -16.31
N SER A 61 -6.92 -12.94 -15.57
CA SER A 61 -5.60 -13.18 -15.02
C SER A 61 -4.63 -13.24 -16.21
N PRO A 62 -3.74 -12.26 -16.42
CA PRO A 62 -2.76 -12.39 -17.46
C PRO A 62 -1.91 -13.60 -17.10
N GLU A 63 -1.95 -14.62 -17.95
CA GLU A 63 -1.10 -15.79 -17.84
C GLU A 63 0.36 -15.30 -17.72
N PRO A 64 1.03 -15.55 -16.58
CA PRO A 64 2.37 -15.04 -16.40
C PRO A 64 3.28 -15.78 -17.36
N ALA A 65 3.77 -15.08 -18.39
CA ALA A 65 4.91 -15.53 -19.16
C ALA A 65 6.04 -15.89 -18.17
N PRO A 66 6.67 -17.07 -18.28
CA PRO A 66 7.69 -17.49 -17.33
C PRO A 66 8.97 -16.72 -17.60
N VAL A 67 9.07 -15.51 -17.06
CA VAL A 67 10.34 -14.88 -16.74
C VAL A 67 10.61 -15.10 -15.26
N GLN A 68 10.75 -16.38 -14.88
CA GLN A 68 11.59 -16.74 -13.75
C GLN A 68 13.04 -16.44 -14.15
N ARG A 69 13.42 -15.15 -14.13
CA ARG A 69 14.82 -14.85 -13.81
C ARG A 69 14.97 -15.29 -12.38
N ALA A 70 15.75 -16.35 -12.17
CA ALA A 70 16.22 -16.73 -10.86
C ALA A 70 16.86 -15.49 -10.24
N VAL A 71 16.09 -14.81 -9.39
CA VAL A 71 16.62 -13.80 -8.49
C VAL A 71 17.50 -14.61 -7.55
N PRO A 72 18.83 -14.40 -7.54
CA PRO A 72 19.65 -15.01 -6.50
C PRO A 72 19.02 -14.58 -5.18
N GLU A 73 18.62 -15.54 -4.35
CA GLU A 73 18.08 -15.28 -3.02
C GLU A 73 19.04 -14.31 -2.31
N PRO A 74 18.68 -13.03 -2.17
CA PRO A 74 19.65 -12.04 -1.75
C PRO A 74 19.94 -12.32 -0.29
N ALA A 75 21.22 -12.52 0.04
CA ALA A 75 21.66 -12.72 1.42
C ALA A 75 20.98 -11.70 2.34
N GLU A 76 20.36 -12.18 3.41
CA GLU A 76 19.80 -11.28 4.42
C GLU A 76 20.97 -10.50 5.04
N PRO A 77 20.89 -9.16 5.11
CA PRO A 77 21.95 -8.37 5.73
C PRO A 77 22.08 -8.80 7.20
N ASP A 78 23.31 -9.02 7.66
CA ASP A 78 23.57 -9.30 9.08
C ASP A 78 23.28 -8.03 9.89
N LEU A 79 22.05 -7.97 10.44
CA LEU A 79 21.53 -6.83 11.19
C LEU A 79 22.50 -6.38 12.29
N SER A 80 23.18 -7.34 12.92
CA SER A 80 24.07 -7.12 14.08
C SER A 80 25.35 -6.36 13.73
N LYS A 81 25.80 -6.43 12.48
CA LYS A 81 27.07 -5.83 12.01
C LYS A 81 26.86 -4.48 11.33
N HIS A 82 25.63 -4.17 10.97
CA HIS A 82 25.33 -2.97 10.19
C HIS A 82 25.39 -1.73 11.08
N ALA A 83 26.17 -0.71 10.69
CA ALA A 83 26.38 0.50 11.50
C ALA A 83 25.06 1.20 11.87
N LEU A 84 24.13 1.31 10.91
CA LEU A 84 22.79 1.86 11.11
C LEU A 84 21.96 1.11 12.18
N ALA A 85 22.13 -0.21 12.31
CA ALA A 85 21.40 -1.01 13.30
C ALA A 85 21.86 -0.75 14.74
N ALA A 86 23.08 -0.21 14.93
CA ALA A 86 23.59 0.19 16.23
C ALA A 86 22.93 1.50 16.74
N SER A 87 22.29 2.28 15.86
CA SER A 87 21.65 3.53 16.24
C SER A 87 20.34 3.29 17.01
N LYS A 88 20.23 3.91 18.19
CA LYS A 88 19.03 3.84 19.03
C LYS A 88 17.80 4.44 18.32
N LEU A 89 18.03 5.47 17.50
CA LEU A 89 16.98 6.15 16.74
C LEU A 89 16.43 5.26 15.63
N PHE A 90 17.27 4.45 14.97
CA PHE A 90 16.81 3.47 13.98
C PHE A 90 15.91 2.40 14.60
N GLY A 91 16.29 1.87 15.77
CA GLY A 91 15.51 0.85 16.47
C GLY A 91 14.12 1.33 16.93
N SER A 92 13.93 2.62 17.20
CA SER A 92 12.62 3.17 17.59
C SER A 92 11.68 3.37 16.40
N LEU A 93 12.23 3.64 15.20
CA LEU A 93 11.48 3.87 13.97
C LEU A 93 11.10 2.56 13.29
N ALA A 94 12.03 1.63 13.17
CA ALA A 94 11.80 0.31 12.59
C ALA A 94 11.46 -0.72 13.69
N LYS A 95 10.18 -0.80 14.06
CA LYS A 95 9.69 -1.62 15.18
C LYS A 95 9.77 -3.13 14.96
N THR A 96 9.72 -3.59 13.70
CA THR A 96 9.76 -5.02 13.37
C THR A 96 11.10 -5.40 12.76
N LYS A 97 11.58 -6.62 13.05
CA LYS A 97 12.82 -7.16 12.46
C LYS A 97 12.76 -7.19 10.92
N THR A 98 11.59 -7.48 10.36
CA THR A 98 11.37 -7.47 8.91
C THR A 98 11.55 -6.08 8.31
N ALA A 99 11.00 -5.04 8.95
CA ALA A 99 11.18 -3.66 8.48
C ALA A 99 12.63 -3.20 8.62
N GLN A 100 13.32 -3.61 9.70
CA GLN A 100 14.75 -3.33 9.86
C GLN A 100 15.56 -3.96 8.72
N ALA A 101 15.38 -5.26 8.45
CA ALA A 101 16.09 -5.95 7.38
C ALA A 101 15.85 -5.32 6.00
N GLU A 102 14.61 -4.92 5.72
CA GLU A 102 14.22 -4.25 4.47
C GLU A 102 14.90 -2.88 4.32
N VAL A 103 14.97 -2.09 5.39
CA VAL A 103 15.66 -0.79 5.37
C VAL A 103 17.17 -0.95 5.22
N LEU A 104 17.78 -1.85 5.98
CA LEU A 104 19.22 -2.09 5.89
C LEU A 104 19.62 -2.59 4.51
N ARG A 105 18.86 -3.54 3.93
CA ARG A 105 19.09 -4.01 2.56
C ARG A 105 19.03 -2.87 1.55
N ALA A 106 18.06 -1.97 1.68
CA ALA A 106 17.93 -0.81 0.79
C ALA A 106 19.11 0.15 0.93
N VAL A 107 19.54 0.43 2.16
CA VAL A 107 20.68 1.31 2.46
C VAL A 107 21.97 0.71 1.94
N ASP A 108 22.26 -0.56 2.21
CA ASP A 108 23.44 -1.27 1.70
C ASP A 108 23.53 -1.22 0.17
N PHE A 109 22.42 -1.53 -0.50
CA PHE A 109 22.37 -1.55 -1.96
C PHE A 109 22.61 -0.16 -2.56
N LEU A 110 22.04 0.88 -1.97
CA LEU A 110 22.23 2.26 -2.43
C LEU A 110 23.62 2.77 -2.08
N HIS A 111 24.14 2.47 -0.89
CA HIS A 111 25.47 2.85 -0.45
C HIS A 111 26.55 2.26 -1.37
N ALA A 112 26.46 0.96 -1.70
CA ALA A 112 27.35 0.30 -2.64
C ALA A 112 27.37 0.93 -4.06
N ARG A 113 26.34 1.71 -4.41
CA ARG A 113 26.20 2.41 -5.69
C ARG A 113 26.48 3.92 -5.60
N GLY A 114 27.02 4.40 -4.48
CA GLY A 114 27.27 5.83 -4.27
C GLY A 114 26.00 6.64 -4.04
N GLY A 115 24.95 6.02 -3.51
CA GLY A 115 23.71 6.67 -3.10
C GLY A 115 22.65 6.81 -4.20
N THR A 116 22.88 6.35 -5.44
CA THR A 116 21.88 6.47 -6.52
C THR A 116 21.71 5.16 -7.28
N ALA A 117 20.46 4.75 -7.53
CA ALA A 117 20.14 3.60 -8.36
C ALA A 117 18.89 3.83 -9.21
N SER A 118 18.78 3.16 -10.36
CA SER A 118 17.54 3.14 -11.14
C SER A 118 16.44 2.39 -10.40
N ALA A 119 15.18 2.74 -10.65
CA ALA A 119 14.04 2.07 -10.07
C ALA A 119 14.06 0.56 -10.33
N GLU A 120 14.43 0.14 -11.54
CA GLU A 120 14.51 -1.28 -11.91
C GLU A 120 15.60 -2.02 -11.13
N ALA A 121 16.79 -1.42 -11.01
CA ALA A 121 17.89 -2.04 -10.27
C ALA A 121 17.56 -2.14 -8.77
N PHE A 122 16.94 -1.10 -8.22
CA PHE A 122 16.47 -1.10 -6.84
C PHE A 122 15.37 -2.13 -6.60
N ALA A 123 14.39 -2.24 -7.50
CA ALA A 123 13.33 -3.23 -7.43
C ALA A 123 13.90 -4.66 -7.40
N ALA A 124 14.81 -4.96 -8.32
CA ALA A 124 15.46 -6.27 -8.41
C ALA A 124 16.23 -6.63 -7.14
N ALA A 125 16.96 -5.67 -6.56
CA ALA A 125 17.69 -5.87 -5.31
C ALA A 125 16.77 -6.10 -4.10
N MET A 126 15.62 -5.44 -4.11
CA MET A 126 14.61 -5.56 -3.06
C MET A 126 13.66 -6.75 -3.27
N GLY A 127 13.76 -7.48 -4.39
CA GLY A 127 12.85 -8.57 -4.74
C GLY A 127 11.42 -8.11 -5.08
N GLU A 128 11.26 -6.87 -5.52
CA GLU A 128 9.97 -6.23 -5.79
C GLU A 128 9.81 -5.90 -7.29
N LEU A 129 8.57 -5.60 -7.68
CA LEU A 129 8.27 -5.18 -9.05
C LEU A 129 8.59 -3.68 -9.24
N ALA A 130 9.13 -3.30 -10.40
CA ALA A 130 9.57 -1.94 -10.67
C ALA A 130 8.49 -0.87 -10.44
N PHE A 131 7.22 -1.17 -10.73
CA PHE A 131 6.11 -0.24 -10.49
C PHE A 131 5.75 -0.08 -9.00
N ARG A 132 6.16 -1.02 -8.13
CA ARG A 132 5.96 -0.96 -6.67
C ARG A 132 7.04 -0.17 -5.94
N VAL A 133 8.15 0.14 -6.62
CA VAL A 133 9.29 0.89 -6.04
C VAL A 133 8.87 2.18 -5.39
N ARG A 134 7.94 2.93 -6.01
CA ARG A 134 7.47 4.19 -5.42
C ARG A 134 6.84 3.99 -4.04
N GLY A 135 6.00 2.97 -3.89
CA GLY A 135 5.37 2.62 -2.62
C GLY A 135 6.39 2.12 -1.60
N LEU A 136 7.32 1.27 -2.04
CA LEU A 136 8.42 0.78 -1.22
C LEU A 136 9.29 1.94 -0.69
N VAL A 137 9.72 2.85 -1.56
CA VAL A 137 10.50 4.04 -1.17
C VAL A 137 9.70 4.90 -0.19
N SER A 138 8.39 5.10 -0.41
CA SER A 138 7.55 5.85 0.53
C SER A 138 7.50 5.20 1.92
N LYS A 139 7.45 3.87 1.98
CA LYS A 139 7.54 3.11 3.25
C LYS A 139 8.91 3.29 3.90
N LEU A 140 10.00 3.16 3.15
CA LEU A 140 11.36 3.38 3.66
C LEU A 140 11.59 4.81 4.14
N GLN A 141 11.01 5.80 3.46
CA GLN A 141 11.04 7.21 3.86
C GLN A 141 10.39 7.42 5.22
N SER A 142 9.30 6.71 5.55
CA SER A 142 8.67 6.84 6.87
C SER A 142 9.59 6.46 8.03
N VAL A 143 10.64 5.67 7.76
CA VAL A 143 11.65 5.25 8.73
C VAL A 143 12.92 6.09 8.63
N LEU A 144 13.36 6.44 7.41
CA LEU A 144 14.65 7.12 7.21
C LEU A 144 14.55 8.65 7.24
N ASN A 145 13.41 9.23 6.87
CA ASN A 145 13.22 10.68 6.84
C ASN A 145 12.58 11.12 8.16
N VAL A 146 13.40 11.62 9.07
CA VAL A 146 12.98 11.99 10.43
C VAL A 146 12.84 13.50 10.51
N ASP A 147 11.78 14.00 11.15
CA ASP A 147 11.53 15.43 11.32
C ASP A 147 11.58 16.26 10.02
N GLY A 148 11.22 15.64 8.90
CA GLY A 148 11.21 16.26 7.58
C GLY A 148 12.59 16.32 6.88
N TYR A 149 13.64 15.75 7.48
CA TYR A 149 14.93 15.60 6.81
C TYR A 149 14.81 14.56 5.69
N GLN A 150 14.93 15.02 4.44
CA GLN A 150 14.88 14.15 3.27
C GLN A 150 16.24 13.48 3.06
N VAL A 151 16.36 12.24 3.54
CA VAL A 151 17.53 11.39 3.38
C VAL A 151 17.37 10.46 2.18
N LEU A 152 16.17 9.90 1.99
CA LEU A 152 15.81 9.05 0.87
C LEU A 152 14.70 9.68 0.02
N TRP A 153 14.83 9.68 -1.30
CA TRP A 153 13.76 10.10 -2.20
C TRP A 153 13.73 9.37 -3.53
N PHE A 154 12.55 9.40 -4.14
CA PHE A 154 12.32 8.90 -5.48
C PHE A 154 12.23 10.07 -6.47
N ASP A 155 13.16 10.10 -7.42
CA ASP A 155 13.17 11.00 -8.55
C ASP A 155 12.24 10.46 -9.63
N GLN A 156 11.06 11.08 -9.79
CA GLN A 156 10.06 10.65 -10.77
C GLN A 156 10.50 10.91 -12.21
N ALA A 157 11.25 11.98 -12.45
CA ALA A 157 11.69 12.34 -13.79
C ALA A 157 12.77 11.36 -14.27
N GLY A 158 13.74 11.06 -13.40
CA GLY A 158 14.82 10.12 -13.70
C GLY A 158 14.48 8.65 -13.48
N LYS A 159 13.34 8.33 -12.86
CA LYS A 159 12.98 7.00 -12.33
C LYS A 159 14.13 6.41 -11.48
N GLN A 160 14.63 7.20 -10.54
CA GLN A 160 15.78 6.84 -9.71
C GLN A 160 15.45 6.94 -8.22
N VAL A 161 16.04 6.06 -7.44
CA VAL A 161 16.07 6.14 -5.98
C VAL A 161 17.39 6.78 -5.59
N LYS A 162 17.32 7.83 -4.76
CA LYS A 162 18.47 8.60 -4.30
C LYS A 162 18.51 8.59 -2.77
N LEU A 163 19.70 8.35 -2.25
CA LEU A 163 20.05 8.31 -0.85
C LEU A 163 21.19 9.28 -0.61
N ASP A 164 20.99 10.23 0.29
CA ASP A 164 22.03 11.13 0.76
C ASP A 164 22.77 10.48 1.93
N VAL A 165 23.90 9.83 1.62
CA VAL A 165 24.70 9.07 2.60
C VAL A 165 25.20 9.98 3.72
N GLY A 166 25.67 11.18 3.39
CA GLY A 166 26.20 12.12 4.40
C GLY A 166 25.12 12.59 5.38
N LYS A 167 23.90 12.86 4.89
CA LYS A 167 22.77 13.17 5.79
C LYS A 167 22.34 11.98 6.63
N LEU A 168 22.37 10.77 6.07
CA LEU A 168 22.04 9.57 6.83
C LEU A 168 23.02 9.38 7.99
N GLU A 169 24.33 9.46 7.72
CA GLU A 169 25.38 9.36 8.72
C GLU A 169 25.21 10.41 9.83
N GLN A 170 24.92 11.65 9.45
CA GLN A 170 24.70 12.74 10.39
C GLN A 170 23.44 12.53 11.26
N GLN A 171 22.33 12.11 10.65
CA GLN A 171 21.05 11.96 11.35
C GLN A 171 21.07 10.79 12.34
N PHE A 172 21.71 9.68 11.97
CA PHE A 172 21.76 8.48 12.81
C PHE A 172 23.02 8.40 13.69
N GLU A 173 23.95 9.35 13.53
CA GLU A 173 25.26 9.41 14.20
C GLU A 173 26.11 8.16 13.95
N VAL A 174 26.12 7.67 12.70
CA VAL A 174 26.82 6.45 12.28
C VAL A 174 27.79 6.73 11.13
N LYS A 175 28.73 5.80 10.89
CA LYS A 175 29.58 5.77 9.69
C LYS A 175 29.27 4.52 8.88
N LEU A 176 28.92 4.68 7.61
CA LEU A 176 28.52 3.59 6.71
C LEU A 176 29.70 3.02 5.91
#